data_AF-A0A560DFK9-F1
#
_entry.id   AF-A0A560DFK9-F1
#
_cell.length_a   1.000
_cell.length_b   1.000
_cell.length_c   1.000
_cell.angle_alpha   90.00
_cell.angle_beta   90.00
_cell.angle_gamma   90.00
#
_symmetry.space_group_name_H-M   'P 1'
#
loop_
_entity.id
_entity.type
_entity.pdbx_description
1 polymer ?
#
loop_
_entity_poly.entity_id
_entity_poly.type
_entity_poly.pdbx_seq_one_letter_code
_entity_poly.pdbx_strand_id
1 'polypeptide(L)'
;MLLADMLALYIKTKNFHWHVSGPHFRDDHLMLDDQGAQLLATTDLIAERVRKIGGTTIRSIGHVSRLQRVLDNDADYVTPLDMLAELRDDNIQLIERLRQTHELCDENRDVATASLIEPWIDEAEGRVWFLFESGRRSE
;
A
#
# COMPACT_ATOMS: atom_id res chain seq x y z
N MET A 1 9.73 7.28 0.38
CA MET A 1 10.17 6.54 1.59
C MET A 1 9.11 5.50 1.92
N LEU A 2 9.44 4.23 2.17
CA LEU A 2 8.43 3.15 2.29
C LEU A 2 7.30 3.46 3.28
N LEU A 3 7.60 3.96 4.48
CA LEU A 3 6.55 4.30 5.46
C LEU A 3 5.59 5.37 4.94
N ALA A 4 6.10 6.36 4.20
CA ALA A 4 5.26 7.40 3.63
C ALA A 4 4.36 6.84 2.52
N ASP A 5 4.91 5.94 1.69
CA ASP A 5 4.14 5.26 0.64
C ASP A 5 3.04 4.37 1.23
N MET A 6 3.32 3.64 2.32
CA MET A 6 2.31 2.81 3.01
C MET A 6 1.18 3.64 3.60
N LEU A 7 1.49 4.77 4.25
CA LEU A 7 0.47 5.68 4.79
C LEU A 7 -0.37 6.34 3.69
N ALA A 8 0.28 6.76 2.61
CA ALA A 8 -0.37 7.33 1.44
C ALA A 8 -1.34 6.32 0.80
N LEU A 9 -0.85 5.10 0.55
CA LEU A 9 -1.66 4.03 -0.03
C LEU A 9 -2.78 3.60 0.91
N TYR A 10 -2.55 3.57 2.22
CA TYR A 10 -3.62 3.33 3.21
C TYR A 10 -4.75 4.35 3.07
N ILE A 11 -4.42 5.65 3.07
CA ILE A 11 -5.43 6.71 2.94
C ILE A 11 -6.14 6.62 1.59
N LYS A 12 -5.42 6.34 0.50
CA LYS A 12 -6.01 6.17 -0.82
C LYS A 12 -6.95 4.96 -0.91
N THR A 13 -6.56 3.83 -0.32
CA THR A 13 -7.42 2.64 -0.21
C THR A 13 -8.67 2.95 0.60
N LYS A 14 -8.55 3.69 1.71
CA LYS A 14 -9.71 4.12 2.51
C LYS A 14 -10.59 5.12 1.76
N ASN A 15 -10.00 6.04 0.99
CA ASN A 15 -10.72 6.93 0.10
C ASN A 15 -11.63 6.14 -0.84
N PHE A 16 -11.08 5.16 -1.55
CA PHE A 16 -11.89 4.34 -2.46
C PHE A 16 -12.88 3.45 -1.72
N HIS A 17 -12.53 2.89 -0.57
CA HIS A 17 -13.48 2.16 0.29
C HIS A 17 -14.69 3.01 0.69
N TRP A 18 -14.50 4.30 0.98
CA TRP A 18 -15.59 5.21 1.37
C TRP A 18 -16.46 5.62 0.18
N HIS A 19 -15.90 5.68 -1.04
CA HIS A 19 -16.56 6.24 -2.21
C HIS A 19 -16.93 5.21 -3.30
N VAL A 20 -16.51 3.95 -3.15
CA VAL A 20 -16.91 2.86 -4.07
C VAL A 20 -18.43 2.70 -4.04
N SER A 21 -19.00 2.39 -5.20
CA SER A 21 -20.44 2.24 -5.40
C SER A 21 -20.73 1.24 -6.52
N GLY A 22 -22.00 0.88 -6.73
CA GLY A 22 -22.41 -0.02 -7.81
C GLY A 22 -22.76 -1.43 -7.35
N PRO A 23 -23.00 -2.37 -8.29
CA PRO A 23 -23.56 -3.69 -7.98
C PRO A 23 -22.70 -4.56 -7.06
N HIS A 24 -21.38 -4.37 -7.09
CA HIS A 24 -20.41 -5.10 -6.27
C HIS A 24 -20.01 -4.36 -4.99
N PHE A 25 -20.71 -3.27 -4.65
CA PHE A 25 -20.37 -2.36 -3.55
C PHE A 25 -19.94 -3.08 -2.28
N ARG A 26 -20.72 -4.05 -1.80
CA ARG A 26 -20.46 -4.71 -0.52
C ARG A 26 -19.12 -5.45 -0.53
N ASP A 27 -18.83 -6.17 -1.60
CA ASP A 27 -17.65 -7.03 -1.67
C ASP A 27 -16.40 -6.18 -1.91
N ASP A 28 -16.48 -5.17 -2.78
CA ASP A 28 -15.40 -4.20 -2.97
C ASP A 28 -15.12 -3.41 -1.68
N HIS A 29 -16.17 -2.95 -1.00
CA HIS A 29 -16.05 -2.20 0.25
C HIS A 29 -15.32 -3.01 1.33
N LEU A 30 -15.68 -4.28 1.51
CA LEU A 30 -15.03 -5.15 2.49
C LEU A 30 -13.59 -5.51 2.08
N MET A 31 -13.37 -5.84 0.81
CA MET A 31 -12.03 -6.11 0.29
C MET A 31 -11.10 -4.92 0.53
N LEU A 32 -11.53 -3.70 0.18
CA LEU A 32 -10.72 -2.50 0.38
C LEU A 32 -10.47 -2.19 1.86
N ASP A 33 -11.39 -2.56 2.76
CA ASP A 33 -11.17 -2.43 4.20
C ASP A 33 -10.09 -3.40 4.71
N ASP A 34 -10.16 -4.66 4.29
CA ASP A 34 -9.16 -5.69 4.62
C ASP A 34 -7.77 -5.28 4.12
N GLN A 35 -7.67 -4.79 2.88
CA GLN A 35 -6.42 -4.29 2.32
C GLN A 35 -5.90 -3.05 3.05
N GLY A 36 -6.79 -2.14 3.45
CA GLY A 36 -6.45 -0.99 4.28
C GLY A 36 -5.90 -1.41 5.65
N ALA A 37 -6.49 -2.43 6.28
CA ALA A 37 -6.03 -2.94 7.56
C ALA A 37 -4.60 -3.52 7.47
N GLN A 38 -4.29 -4.27 6.42
CA GLN A 38 -2.93 -4.77 6.15
C GLN A 38 -1.93 -3.60 6.06
N LEU A 39 -2.22 -2.62 5.20
CA LEU A 39 -1.35 -1.45 4.98
C LEU A 39 -1.09 -0.70 6.30
N LEU A 40 -2.14 -0.46 7.08
CA LEU A 40 -2.02 0.26 8.35
C LEU A 40 -1.20 -0.53 9.37
N ALA A 41 -1.40 -1.85 9.47
CA ALA A 41 -0.66 -2.70 10.40
C ALA A 41 0.86 -2.69 10.10
N THR A 42 1.25 -2.61 8.82
CA THR A 42 2.66 -2.54 8.41
C THR A 42 3.35 -1.23 8.82
N THR A 43 2.61 -0.13 9.01
CA THR A 43 3.21 1.19 9.27
C THR A 43 4.03 1.25 10.56
N ASP A 44 3.53 0.67 11.65
CA ASP A 44 4.24 0.65 12.93
C ASP A 44 5.50 -0.21 12.84
N LEU A 45 5.41 -1.38 12.21
CA LEU A 45 6.55 -2.28 12.02
C LEU A 45 7.70 -1.59 11.26
N ILE A 46 7.40 -0.85 10.19
CA ILE A 46 8.41 -0.06 9.47
C ILE A 46 8.97 1.05 10.37
N ALA A 47 8.09 1.82 11.03
CA ALA A 47 8.51 2.95 11.87
C ALA A 47 9.44 2.49 13.01
N GLU A 48 9.06 1.45 13.74
CA GLU A 48 9.88 0.88 14.80
C GLU A 48 11.18 0.28 14.25
N ARG A 49 11.15 -0.38 13.08
CA ARG A 49 12.36 -0.94 12.49
C ARG A 49 13.38 0.15 12.18
N VAL A 50 12.93 1.26 11.59
CA VAL A 50 13.75 2.46 11.36
C VAL A 50 14.38 2.97 12.66
N ARG A 51 13.62 2.98 13.77
CA ARG A 51 14.16 3.38 15.09
C ARG A 51 15.16 2.38 15.66
N LYS A 52 14.93 1.07 15.50
CA LYS A 52 15.82 -0.01 15.96
C LYS A 52 17.21 0.05 15.31
N ILE A 53 17.30 0.54 14.07
CA ILE A 53 18.56 0.74 13.34
C ILE A 53 19.15 2.15 13.48
N GLY A 54 18.63 2.96 14.42
CA GLY A 54 19.15 4.30 14.75
C GLY A 54 18.65 5.45 13.85
N GLY A 55 17.81 5.18 12.86
CA GLY A 55 17.23 6.19 11.97
C GLY A 55 16.10 6.99 12.64
N THR A 56 15.73 8.14 12.08
CA THR A 56 14.50 8.88 12.44
C THR A 56 13.39 8.61 11.42
N THR A 57 12.13 8.80 11.82
CA THR A 57 10.97 8.47 10.99
C THR A 57 10.02 9.67 10.79
N ILE A 58 8.85 9.42 10.20
CA ILE A 58 7.80 10.40 9.90
C ILE A 58 7.38 11.18 11.15
N ARG A 59 6.99 12.44 10.94
CA ARG A 59 6.65 13.39 12.01
C ARG A 59 5.22 13.92 11.94
N SER A 60 4.64 13.98 10.75
CA SER A 60 3.32 14.57 10.53
C SER A 60 2.80 14.20 9.15
N ILE A 61 1.50 14.44 8.91
CA ILE A 61 0.86 14.26 7.61
C ILE A 61 1.55 15.08 6.52
N GLY A 62 1.89 16.34 6.80
CA GLY A 62 2.66 17.16 5.84
C GLY A 62 4.05 16.58 5.54
N HIS A 63 4.65 15.83 6.48
CA HIS A 63 5.90 15.11 6.22
C HIS A 63 5.68 13.89 5.32
N VAL A 64 4.56 13.16 5.49
CA VAL A 64 4.14 12.07 4.59
C VAL A 64 4.00 12.61 3.17
N SER A 65 3.20 13.66 2.99
CA SER A 65 2.90 14.26 1.67
C SER A 65 4.16 14.68 0.90
N ARG A 66 5.21 15.15 1.59
CA ARG A 66 6.49 15.51 0.95
C ARG A 66 7.37 14.31 0.56
N LEU A 67 7.15 13.14 1.16
CA LEU A 67 8.01 11.95 1.01
C LEU A 67 7.34 10.78 0.30
N GLN A 68 6.02 10.82 0.15
CA GLN A 68 5.25 9.81 -0.55
C GLN A 68 5.57 9.85 -2.04
N ARG A 69 5.56 8.67 -2.65
CA ARG A 69 5.68 8.43 -4.09
C ARG A 69 4.36 7.93 -4.68
N VAL A 70 3.44 7.49 -3.83
CA VAL A 70 2.05 7.22 -4.21
C VAL A 70 1.36 8.55 -4.40
N LEU A 71 0.67 8.72 -5.52
CA LEU A 71 -0.05 9.94 -5.83
C LEU A 71 -1.42 9.91 -5.16
N ASP A 72 -1.78 11.03 -4.53
CA ASP A 72 -3.12 11.25 -3.99
C ASP A 72 -4.14 11.27 -5.14
N ASN A 73 -5.38 10.90 -4.83
CA ASN A 73 -6.51 11.02 -5.75
C ASN A 73 -7.62 11.83 -5.06
N ASP A 74 -7.67 13.11 -5.41
CA ASP A 74 -8.64 14.09 -4.90
C ASP A 74 -9.80 14.32 -5.90
N ALA A 75 -9.98 13.43 -6.88
CA ALA A 75 -11.04 13.59 -7.86
C ALA A 75 -12.43 13.47 -7.21
N ASP A 76 -13.36 14.35 -7.60
CA ASP A 76 -14.74 14.33 -7.09
C ASP A 76 -15.46 13.01 -7.38
N TYR A 77 -15.05 12.30 -8.44
CA TYR A 77 -15.59 11.00 -8.81
C TYR A 77 -14.57 10.14 -9.56
N VAL A 78 -14.52 8.86 -9.20
CA VAL A 78 -13.75 7.80 -9.88
C VAL A 78 -14.68 6.61 -10.06
N THR A 79 -14.64 5.94 -11.21
CA THR A 79 -15.49 4.74 -11.38
C THR A 79 -14.95 3.59 -10.52
N PRO A 80 -15.79 2.65 -10.04
CA PRO A 80 -15.31 1.51 -9.26
C PRO A 80 -14.20 0.73 -9.95
N LEU A 81 -14.30 0.49 -11.26
CA LEU A 81 -13.27 -0.21 -12.01
C LEU A 81 -11.95 0.58 -12.09
N ASP A 82 -12.03 1.90 -12.23
CA ASP A 82 -10.83 2.75 -12.23
C ASP A 82 -10.19 2.80 -10.83
N MET A 83 -10.99 2.82 -9.76
CA MET A 83 -10.49 2.71 -8.38
C MET A 83 -9.69 1.43 -8.16
N LEU A 84 -10.23 0.28 -8.61
CA LEU A 84 -9.54 -1.01 -8.50
C LEU A 84 -8.26 -1.06 -9.34
N ALA A 85 -8.31 -0.56 -10.57
CA ALA A 85 -7.15 -0.51 -11.46
C ALA A 85 -6.03 0.38 -10.89
N GLU A 86 -6.38 1.55 -10.34
CA GLU A 86 -5.43 2.48 -9.77
C GLU A 86 -4.75 1.91 -8.51
N LEU A 87 -5.51 1.30 -7.58
CA LEU A 87 -4.92 0.63 -6.42
C LEU A 87 -4.06 -0.57 -6.82
N ARG A 88 -4.43 -1.31 -7.86
CA ARG A 88 -3.61 -2.41 -8.38
C ARG A 88 -2.27 -1.88 -8.84
N ASP A 89 -2.27 -0.83 -9.66
CA ASP A 89 -1.05 -0.27 -10.23
C ASP A 89 -0.17 0.39 -9.15
N ASP A 90 -0.76 1.00 -8.13
CA ASP A 90 -0.04 1.49 -6.96
C ASP A 90 0.59 0.35 -6.13
N ASN A 91 -0.10 -0.78 -5.96
CA ASN A 91 0.47 -1.95 -5.29
C ASN A 91 1.59 -2.60 -6.12
N ILE A 92 1.50 -2.64 -7.45
CA ILE A 92 2.59 -3.09 -8.33
C ILE A 92 3.85 -2.23 -8.10
N GLN A 93 3.68 -0.90 -8.05
CA GLN A 93 4.80 0.00 -7.75
C GLN A 93 5.32 -0.18 -6.32
N LEU A 94 4.46 -0.48 -5.35
CA LEU A 94 4.86 -0.78 -3.98
C LEU A 94 5.70 -2.06 -3.90
N ILE A 95 5.31 -3.13 -4.59
CA ILE A 95 6.07 -4.40 -4.68
C ILE A 95 7.48 -4.14 -5.18
N GLU A 96 7.62 -3.36 -6.26
CA GLU A 96 8.94 -3.00 -6.79
C GLU A 96 9.79 -2.28 -5.75
N ARG A 97 9.22 -1.32 -5.01
CA ARG A 97 9.93 -0.58 -3.95
C ARG A 97 10.29 -1.48 -2.77
N LEU A 98 9.45 -2.45 -2.43
CA LEU A 98 9.72 -3.44 -1.39
C LEU A 98 10.87 -4.35 -1.79
N ARG A 99 10.86 -4.87 -3.03
CA ARG A 99 11.96 -5.70 -3.58
C ARG A 99 13.29 -4.94 -3.61
N GLN A 100 13.30 -3.70 -4.09
CA GLN A 100 14.49 -2.85 -4.05
C GLN A 100 14.99 -2.62 -2.61
N THR A 101 14.09 -2.48 -1.64
CA THR A 101 14.48 -2.32 -0.23
C THR A 101 15.02 -3.64 0.35
N HIS A 102 14.43 -4.78 -0.04
CA HIS A 102 14.93 -6.09 0.35
C HIS A 102 16.36 -6.32 -0.15
N GLU A 103 16.62 -6.06 -1.44
CA GLU A 103 17.95 -6.15 -2.04
C GLU A 103 18.96 -5.26 -1.29
N LEU A 104 18.57 -4.02 -0.97
CA LEU A 104 19.42 -3.12 -0.17
C LEU A 104 19.72 -3.69 1.23
N CYS A 105 18.76 -4.37 1.85
CA CYS A 105 18.98 -5.02 3.14
C CYS A 105 19.99 -6.17 3.02
N ASP A 106 19.89 -6.98 1.96
CA ASP A 106 20.82 -8.08 1.70
C ASP A 106 22.25 -7.57 1.48
N GLU A 107 22.42 -6.53 0.67
CA GLU A 107 23.71 -5.88 0.41
C GLU A 107 24.39 -5.39 1.71
N ASN A 108 23.59 -4.93 2.67
CA ASN A 108 24.06 -4.41 3.95
C ASN A 108 24.03 -5.44 5.09
N ARG A 109 23.67 -6.71 4.78
CA ARG A 109 23.51 -7.79 5.77
C ARG A 109 22.52 -7.45 6.88
N ASP A 110 21.52 -6.62 6.59
CA ASP A 110 20.41 -6.34 7.50
C ASP A 110 19.33 -7.42 7.39
N VAL A 111 19.67 -8.60 7.93
CA VAL A 111 18.83 -9.80 7.86
C VAL A 111 17.45 -9.58 8.50
N ALA A 112 17.39 -8.81 9.57
CA ALA A 112 16.13 -8.58 10.28
C ALA A 112 15.18 -7.65 9.51
N THR A 113 15.70 -6.66 8.76
CA THR A 113 14.83 -5.86 7.88
C THR A 113 14.42 -6.63 6.63
N ALA A 114 15.33 -7.39 6.01
CA ALA A 114 15.02 -8.23 4.85
C ALA A 114 13.86 -9.20 5.16
N SER A 115 13.96 -9.95 6.27
CA SER A 115 12.93 -10.90 6.69
C SER A 115 11.58 -10.25 7.04
N LEU A 116 11.56 -8.98 7.49
CA LEU A 116 10.30 -8.26 7.70
C LEU A 116 9.62 -7.89 6.38
N ILE A 117 10.39 -7.63 5.32
CA ILE A 117 9.88 -7.18 4.03
C ILE A 117 9.23 -8.32 3.24
N GLU A 118 9.74 -9.54 3.35
CA GLU A 118 9.23 -10.73 2.65
C GLU A 118 7.69 -10.92 2.77
N PRO A 119 7.08 -10.97 3.97
CA PRO A 119 5.62 -11.09 4.08
C PRO A 119 4.87 -9.88 3.52
N TRP A 120 5.46 -8.67 3.55
CA TRP A 120 4.81 -7.49 2.98
C TRP A 120 4.81 -7.50 1.45
N ILE A 121 5.80 -8.15 0.83
CA ILE A 121 5.80 -8.40 -0.62
C ILE A 121 4.66 -9.36 -0.97
N ASP A 122 4.55 -10.48 -0.27
CA ASP A 122 3.48 -11.47 -0.48
C ASP A 122 2.08 -10.87 -0.29
N GLU A 123 1.88 -10.10 0.79
CA GLU A 123 0.63 -9.39 1.03
C GLU A 123 0.31 -8.39 -0.10
N ALA A 124 1.31 -7.65 -0.61
CA ALA A 124 1.12 -6.73 -1.72
C ALA A 124 0.79 -7.44 -3.03
N GLU A 125 1.43 -8.58 -3.31
CA GLU A 125 1.11 -9.45 -4.45
C GLU A 125 -0.31 -10.01 -4.34
N GLY A 126 -0.73 -10.39 -3.13
CA GLY A 126 -2.11 -10.78 -2.82
C GLY A 126 -3.12 -9.66 -3.10
N ARG A 127 -2.81 -8.42 -2.70
CA ARG A 127 -3.66 -7.25 -3.03
C ARG A 127 -3.77 -7.05 -4.54
N VAL A 128 -2.65 -7.13 -5.28
CA VAL A 128 -2.66 -7.04 -6.75
C VAL A 128 -3.55 -8.10 -7.37
N TRP A 129 -3.44 -9.36 -6.91
CA TRP A 129 -4.25 -10.46 -7.41
C TRP A 129 -5.75 -10.21 -7.23
N PHE A 130 -6.18 -9.86 -6.02
CA PHE A 130 -7.60 -9.59 -5.73
C PHE A 130 -8.12 -8.40 -6.54
N LEU A 131 -7.38 -7.29 -6.59
CA LEU A 131 -7.78 -6.11 -7.36
C LEU A 131 -7.86 -6.41 -8.86
N PHE A 132 -6.95 -7.23 -9.38
CA PHE A 132 -6.96 -7.65 -10.77
C PHE A 132 -8.19 -8.49 -11.10
N GLU A 133 -8.48 -9.54 -10.32
CA GLU A 133 -9.63 -10.42 -10.57
C GLU A 133 -10.97 -9.71 -10.38
N SER A 134 -11.10 -8.87 -9.35
CA SER A 134 -12.32 -8.06 -9.12
C SER A 134 -12.54 -7.01 -10.22
N GLY A 135 -11.48 -6.51 -10.84
CA GLY A 135 -11.54 -5.52 -11.92
C GLY A 135 -11.83 -6.11 -13.32
N ARG A 136 -11.96 -7.42 -13.46
CA ARG A 136 -12.23 -8.05 -14.77
C ARG A 136 -13.65 -7.78 -15.22
N ARG A 137 -13.81 -7.35 -16.47
CA ARG A 137 -15.13 -7.34 -17.12
C ARG A 137 -15.49 -8.78 -17.49
N SER A 138 -16.71 -9.20 -17.16
CA SER A 138 -17.27 -10.44 -17.70
C SER A 138 -17.35 -10.31 -19.22
N GLU A 139 -16.80 -11.28 -19.94
CA GLU A 139 -17.02 -11.45 -21.39
C GLU A 139 -18.49 -11.83 -21.67
#